data_AF-A0A1B8J791-F1
#
_entry.id   AF-A0A1B8J791-F1
#
_cell.length_a   1.000
_cell.length_b   1.000
_cell.length_c   1.000
_cell.angle_alpha   90.00
_cell.angle_beta   90.00
_cell.angle_gamma   90.00
#
_symmetry.space_group_name_H-M   'P 1'
#
loop_
_entity.id
_entity.type
_entity.pdbx_description
1 polymer ?
#
loop_
_entity_poly.entity_id
_entity_poly.type
_entity_poly.pdbx_seq_one_letter_code
_entity_poly.pdbx_strand_id
1 'polypeptide(L)'
;MDNAKSSPQKYYIYVPYKDKEQVKKLGAKWDNESKKWFVPNGIDLNKFDKWQKPQNNEIDINEAIAQFDNALREFGLLLDDLPIMDGKLKRVRVDGDKGSEKSGAYVGYIDGYPAGYIENFKTGIKENWKFRLGHESIKMPNEKSLEIVRNESEAKIAQRADERLILNKKTALRLQNEYDNAATLDGGHPYLNAKGIKPELDNLKIDRFGNLLIPLSDSDGKMWSVQRIAANGNKIIGVIKTQSEKESGEEYAARKKGCFYSAVPLDLHEQFFICEGFATAKSIEMLLNKPSIMAVDSGNLLSVCEALVQKYPHKQITICADNDLKNEVNTGLNAAMKCKNEYPQINIIKPSMADPNISDFNDLMRLKGEIVAKADIKSQLVAAKNKTKDKDMNTESKLVRR
;
A
#
# COMPACT_ATOMS: atom_id res chain seq x y z
N MET A 1 -34.09 -8.06 47.06
CA MET A 1 -32.63 -8.20 47.17
C MET A 1 -32.19 -8.99 45.96
N ASP A 2 -31.78 -8.30 44.89
CA ASP A 2 -31.15 -8.94 43.74
C ASP A 2 -29.79 -8.28 43.54
N ASN A 3 -28.75 -9.06 43.83
CA ASN A 3 -27.35 -8.70 43.65
C ASN A 3 -27.06 -8.51 42.15
N ALA A 4 -27.03 -7.27 41.69
CA ALA A 4 -26.42 -6.93 40.41
C ALA A 4 -24.92 -7.25 40.48
N LYS A 5 -24.53 -8.45 40.01
CA LYS A 5 -23.14 -8.84 39.82
C LYS A 5 -22.52 -7.89 38.79
N SER A 6 -21.80 -6.88 39.26
CA SER A 6 -20.88 -6.07 38.47
C SER A 6 -20.03 -6.98 37.60
N SER A 7 -20.13 -6.84 36.27
CA SER A 7 -19.23 -7.54 35.35
C SER A 7 -17.79 -7.16 35.70
N PRO A 8 -16.85 -8.12 35.83
CA PRO A 8 -15.49 -7.82 36.20
C PRO A 8 -14.83 -6.97 35.11
N GLN A 9 -14.29 -5.81 35.51
CA GLN A 9 -13.58 -4.90 34.62
C GLN A 9 -12.36 -5.62 34.00
N LYS A 10 -12.33 -5.71 32.67
CA LYS A 10 -11.24 -6.34 31.90
C LYS A 10 -10.36 -5.25 31.29
N TYR A 11 -9.04 -5.33 31.50
CA TYR A 11 -8.08 -4.45 30.84
C TYR A 11 -7.35 -5.20 29.74
N TYR A 12 -7.66 -4.91 28.47
CA TYR A 12 -7.05 -5.60 27.34
C TYR A 12 -5.60 -5.14 27.11
N ILE A 13 -4.75 -6.11 26.78
CA ILE A 13 -3.32 -5.92 26.51
C ILE A 13 -2.95 -6.55 25.16
N TYR A 14 -1.92 -5.99 24.53
CA TYR A 14 -1.43 -6.33 23.20
C TYR A 14 -0.23 -7.26 23.31
N VAL A 15 -0.52 -8.56 23.40
CA VAL A 15 0.49 -9.60 23.67
C VAL A 15 0.86 -10.32 22.39
N PRO A 16 2.11 -10.19 21.90
CA PRO A 16 2.63 -11.03 20.83
C PRO A 16 2.58 -12.51 21.23
N TYR A 17 2.39 -13.41 20.27
CA TYR A 17 2.25 -14.85 20.55
C TYR A 17 3.40 -15.43 21.38
N LYS A 18 4.64 -14.94 21.17
CA LYS A 18 5.83 -15.35 21.94
C LYS A 18 5.74 -15.07 23.45
N ASP A 19 5.01 -14.02 23.83
CA ASP A 19 4.90 -13.59 25.22
C ASP A 19 3.69 -14.23 25.94
N LYS A 20 2.93 -15.13 25.27
CA LYS A 20 1.70 -15.73 25.80
C LYS A 20 1.92 -16.44 27.14
N GLU A 21 3.01 -17.20 27.28
CA GLU A 21 3.31 -17.93 28.50
C GLU A 21 3.79 -16.98 29.60
N GLN A 22 4.49 -15.90 29.22
CA GLN A 22 4.95 -14.87 30.15
C GLN A 22 3.76 -14.12 30.75
N VAL A 23 2.83 -13.62 29.94
CA VAL A 23 1.65 -12.89 30.46
C VAL A 23 0.71 -13.78 31.24
N LYS A 24 0.60 -15.07 30.87
CA LYS A 24 -0.20 -16.06 31.59
C LYS A 24 0.38 -16.32 32.98
N LYS A 25 1.71 -16.42 33.10
CA LYS A 25 2.40 -16.51 34.41
C LYS A 25 2.19 -15.26 35.27
N LEU A 26 2.09 -14.08 34.65
CA LEU A 26 1.81 -12.81 35.34
C LEU A 26 0.34 -12.63 35.74
N GLY A 27 -0.56 -13.51 35.29
CA GLY A 27 -1.98 -13.51 35.67
C GLY A 27 -2.95 -12.99 34.61
N ALA A 28 -2.48 -12.66 33.40
CA ALA A 28 -3.37 -12.34 32.29
C ALA A 28 -4.14 -13.58 31.79
N LYS A 29 -5.32 -13.35 31.24
CA LYS A 29 -6.21 -14.38 30.70
C LYS A 29 -6.55 -14.10 29.25
N TRP A 30 -6.86 -15.15 28.51
CA TRP A 30 -7.32 -15.07 27.13
C TRP A 30 -8.85 -14.97 27.08
N ASP A 31 -9.36 -14.01 26.32
CA ASP A 31 -10.79 -13.82 26.06
C ASP A 31 -11.12 -14.39 24.67
N ASN A 32 -11.86 -15.50 24.64
CA ASN A 32 -12.17 -16.23 23.40
C ASN A 32 -13.12 -15.48 22.46
N GLU A 33 -14.02 -14.64 22.99
CA GLU A 33 -15.00 -13.90 22.18
C GLU A 33 -14.33 -12.73 21.47
N SER A 34 -13.52 -11.96 22.20
CA SER A 34 -12.80 -10.80 21.65
C SER A 34 -11.45 -11.15 21.02
N LYS A 35 -10.97 -12.39 21.19
CA LYS A 35 -9.66 -12.90 20.75
C LYS A 35 -8.50 -12.03 21.20
N LYS A 36 -8.50 -11.62 22.48
CA LYS A 36 -7.48 -10.75 23.07
C LYS A 36 -7.05 -11.25 24.45
N TRP A 37 -5.83 -10.90 24.84
CA TRP A 37 -5.36 -11.05 26.21
C TRP A 37 -5.89 -9.90 27.07
N PHE A 38 -6.27 -10.19 28.30
CA PHE A 38 -6.69 -9.18 29.28
C PHE A 38 -6.15 -9.47 30.67
N VAL A 39 -5.99 -8.42 31.45
CA VAL A 39 -5.62 -8.48 32.87
C VAL A 39 -6.91 -8.47 33.70
N PRO A 40 -7.18 -9.51 34.52
CA PRO A 40 -8.32 -9.54 35.42
C PRO A 40 -8.22 -8.47 36.51
N ASN A 41 -9.37 -8.04 37.03
CA ASN A 41 -9.42 -7.12 38.17
C ASN A 41 -8.70 -7.73 39.40
N GLY A 42 -7.90 -6.91 40.09
CA GLY A 42 -7.07 -7.31 41.23
C GLY A 42 -5.64 -7.72 40.90
N ILE A 43 -5.26 -7.77 39.62
CA ILE A 43 -3.86 -7.93 39.19
C ILE A 43 -3.27 -6.56 38.86
N ASP A 44 -2.09 -6.27 39.42
CA ASP A 44 -1.36 -5.03 39.18
C ASP A 44 -1.02 -4.85 37.69
N LEU A 45 -1.58 -3.81 37.07
CA LEU A 45 -1.43 -3.49 35.65
C LEU A 45 0.00 -3.09 35.27
N ASN A 46 0.79 -2.57 36.23
CA ASN A 46 2.17 -2.14 35.97
C ASN A 46 3.07 -3.32 35.57
N LYS A 47 2.72 -4.55 36.00
CA LYS A 47 3.42 -5.78 35.56
C LYS A 47 3.29 -6.03 34.06
N PHE A 48 2.38 -5.33 33.39
CA PHE A 48 2.07 -5.50 31.97
C PHE A 48 2.40 -4.27 31.14
N ASP A 49 3.16 -3.29 31.64
CA ASP A 49 3.52 -2.06 30.91
C ASP A 49 4.07 -2.34 29.49
N LYS A 50 4.85 -3.41 29.33
CA LYS A 50 5.37 -3.91 28.04
C LYS A 50 4.26 -4.21 27.01
N TRP A 51 3.05 -4.57 27.43
CA TRP A 51 1.95 -4.98 26.55
C TRP A 51 0.75 -4.04 26.57
N GLN A 52 0.84 -2.89 27.24
CA GLN A 52 -0.27 -1.93 27.29
C GLN A 52 -0.49 -1.19 25.95
N LYS A 53 0.51 -1.18 25.07
CA LYS A 53 0.44 -0.59 23.73
C LYS A 53 0.68 -1.66 22.66
N PRO A 54 0.12 -1.50 21.45
CA PRO A 54 0.44 -2.37 20.33
C PRO A 54 1.95 -2.34 20.09
N GLN A 55 2.61 -3.47 20.30
CA GLN A 55 4.00 -3.62 19.91
C GLN A 55 4.04 -3.75 18.39
N ASN A 56 4.83 -2.92 17.72
CA ASN A 56 5.13 -3.14 16.31
C ASN A 56 5.73 -4.55 16.20
N ASN A 57 5.06 -5.46 15.48
CA ASN A 57 5.66 -6.70 15.02
C ASN A 57 6.70 -6.39 13.93
N GLU A 58 7.72 -5.62 14.27
CA GLU A 58 8.86 -5.40 13.37
C GLU A 58 9.61 -6.72 13.25
N ILE A 59 9.69 -7.20 12.01
CA ILE A 59 10.43 -8.39 11.67
C ILE A 59 11.91 -8.02 11.74
N ASP A 60 12.65 -8.65 12.65
CA ASP A 60 14.09 -8.51 12.67
C ASP A 60 14.67 -9.25 11.47
N ILE A 61 15.19 -8.49 10.50
CA ILE A 61 15.78 -9.03 9.27
C ILE A 61 16.98 -9.94 9.60
N ASN A 62 17.70 -9.68 10.69
CA ASN A 62 18.83 -10.53 11.09
C ASN A 62 18.33 -11.89 11.59
N GLU A 63 17.22 -11.91 12.35
CA GLU A 63 16.55 -13.15 12.75
C GLU A 63 16.04 -13.92 11.52
N ALA A 64 15.49 -13.21 10.54
CA ALA A 64 15.03 -13.83 9.29
C ALA A 64 16.17 -14.47 8.49
N ILE A 65 17.30 -13.79 8.34
CA ILE A 65 18.49 -14.33 7.67
C ILE A 65 19.03 -15.55 8.42
N ALA A 66 19.11 -15.50 9.75
CA ALA A 66 19.61 -16.61 10.56
C ALA A 66 18.69 -17.84 10.50
N GLN A 67 17.36 -17.64 10.57
CA GLN A 67 16.40 -18.74 10.41
C GLN A 67 16.46 -19.34 9.01
N PHE A 68 16.67 -18.52 7.98
CA PHE A 68 16.79 -19.01 6.62
C PHE A 68 18.11 -19.77 6.40
N ASP A 69 19.24 -19.29 6.94
CA ASP A 69 20.54 -20.00 6.88
C ASP A 69 20.42 -21.40 7.48
N ASN A 70 19.81 -21.51 8.66
CA ASN A 70 19.57 -22.80 9.31
C ASN A 70 18.72 -23.73 8.46
N ALA A 71 17.62 -23.23 7.88
CA ALA A 71 16.77 -24.03 7.03
C ALA A 71 17.55 -24.55 5.80
N LEU A 72 18.35 -23.70 5.15
CA LEU A 72 19.17 -24.10 4.01
C LEU A 72 20.13 -25.24 4.38
N ARG A 73 20.82 -25.12 5.52
CA ARG A 73 21.75 -26.14 6.02
C ARG A 73 21.04 -27.43 6.43
N GLU A 74 19.86 -27.34 7.04
CA GLU A 74 19.03 -28.51 7.37
C GLU A 74 18.62 -29.31 6.12
N PHE A 75 18.35 -28.62 5.01
CA PHE A 75 18.08 -29.23 3.71
C PHE A 75 19.36 -29.64 2.92
N GLY A 76 20.53 -29.58 3.58
CA GLY A 76 21.79 -30.09 3.06
C GLY A 76 22.52 -29.14 2.10
N LEU A 77 22.15 -27.85 2.06
CA LEU A 77 22.89 -26.85 1.30
C LEU A 77 24.11 -26.39 2.10
N LEU A 78 25.26 -26.38 1.43
CA LEU A 78 26.55 -25.98 1.97
C LEU A 78 26.82 -24.53 1.57
N LEU A 79 26.65 -23.61 2.53
CA LEU A 79 26.93 -22.19 2.37
C LEU A 79 28.22 -21.83 3.11
N ASP A 80 29.12 -21.14 2.40
CA ASP A 80 30.35 -20.56 2.96
C ASP A 80 30.05 -19.31 3.81
N ASP A 81 29.04 -18.54 3.42
CA ASP A 81 28.58 -17.30 4.06
C ASP A 81 27.08 -17.33 4.37
N LEU A 82 26.55 -16.28 5.02
CA LEU A 82 25.10 -16.12 5.23
C LEU A 82 24.32 -16.05 3.90
N PRO A 83 23.06 -16.50 3.87
CA PRO A 83 22.27 -16.51 2.66
C PRO A 83 21.86 -15.12 2.22
N ILE A 84 21.93 -14.90 0.91
CA ILE A 84 21.52 -13.64 0.28
C ILE A 84 20.03 -13.74 -0.09
N MET A 85 19.18 -13.02 0.64
CA MET A 85 17.72 -13.04 0.46
C MET A 85 17.23 -11.91 -0.46
N ASP A 86 17.73 -11.87 -1.69
CA ASP A 86 17.55 -10.76 -2.63
C ASP A 86 16.52 -11.02 -3.76
N GLY A 87 15.73 -12.08 -3.64
CA GLY A 87 14.75 -12.55 -4.61
C GLY A 87 15.34 -13.27 -5.82
N LYS A 88 16.67 -13.52 -5.87
CA LYS A 88 17.32 -14.21 -6.99
C LYS A 88 17.69 -15.64 -6.63
N LEU A 89 17.64 -16.52 -7.63
CA LEU A 89 18.13 -17.90 -7.51
C LEU A 89 19.64 -17.90 -7.28
N LYS A 90 20.06 -18.50 -6.17
CA LYS A 90 21.45 -18.76 -5.83
C LYS A 90 21.72 -20.25 -5.98
N ARG A 91 22.84 -20.61 -6.59
CA ARG A 91 23.34 -21.99 -6.69
C ARG A 91 24.45 -22.19 -5.66
N VAL A 92 24.32 -23.25 -4.87
CA VAL A 92 25.28 -23.63 -3.82
C VAL A 92 25.59 -25.11 -3.90
N ARG A 93 26.66 -25.52 -3.22
CA ARG A 93 27.02 -26.92 -3.11
C ARG A 93 26.07 -27.64 -2.17
N VAL A 94 25.93 -28.94 -2.34
CA VAL A 94 25.30 -29.86 -1.38
C VAL A 94 26.26 -31.00 -1.08
N ASP A 95 25.97 -31.76 -0.03
CA ASP A 95 26.77 -32.96 0.26
C ASP A 95 26.75 -33.95 -0.92
N GLY A 96 27.93 -34.49 -1.24
CA GLY A 96 28.14 -35.35 -2.42
C GLY A 96 28.39 -34.62 -3.75
N ASP A 97 28.47 -33.29 -3.80
CA ASP A 97 28.92 -32.53 -4.98
C ASP A 97 30.43 -32.72 -5.24
N LYS A 98 30.78 -33.09 -6.48
CA LYS A 98 32.18 -33.23 -6.93
C LYS A 98 32.64 -32.01 -7.74
N GLY A 99 33.89 -31.61 -7.58
CA GLY A 99 34.48 -30.50 -8.34
C GLY A 99 33.70 -29.19 -8.17
N SER A 100 33.26 -28.59 -9.29
CA SER A 100 32.49 -27.34 -9.34
C SER A 100 30.97 -27.53 -9.35
N GLU A 101 30.48 -28.75 -9.11
CA GLU A 101 29.04 -29.02 -8.99
C GLU A 101 28.41 -28.14 -7.91
N LYS A 102 27.24 -27.60 -8.22
CA LYS A 102 26.41 -26.82 -7.31
C LYS A 102 24.98 -27.35 -7.37
N SER A 103 24.73 -28.48 -6.72
CA SER A 103 23.45 -29.20 -6.78
C SER A 103 22.45 -28.75 -5.72
N GLY A 104 22.63 -27.57 -5.13
CA GLY A 104 21.64 -26.87 -4.31
C GLY A 104 21.21 -25.57 -4.95
N ALA A 105 19.95 -25.17 -4.74
CA ALA A 105 19.45 -23.86 -5.10
C ALA A 105 18.57 -23.25 -4.02
N TYR A 106 18.60 -21.93 -3.91
CA TYR A 106 17.67 -21.21 -3.05
C TYR A 106 17.30 -19.83 -3.58
N VAL A 107 16.17 -19.30 -3.11
CA VAL A 107 15.75 -17.90 -3.28
C VAL A 107 15.27 -17.42 -1.92
N GLY A 108 15.72 -16.26 -1.44
CA GLY A 108 15.17 -15.63 -0.23
C GLY A 108 14.59 -14.26 -0.55
N TYR A 109 13.57 -13.85 0.18
CA TYR A 109 12.87 -12.56 0.04
C TYR A 109 12.83 -11.87 1.41
N ILE A 110 13.17 -10.59 1.45
CA ILE A 110 13.00 -9.71 2.63
C ILE A 110 12.11 -8.50 2.33
N ASP A 111 11.62 -8.37 1.09
CA ASP A 111 10.69 -7.34 0.65
C ASP A 111 9.26 -7.66 1.12
N GLY A 112 9.00 -7.41 2.40
CA GLY A 112 7.72 -7.68 3.05
C GLY A 112 7.87 -8.69 4.19
N TYR A 113 7.03 -9.74 4.20
CA TYR A 113 7.16 -10.82 5.18
C TYR A 113 8.20 -11.83 4.66
N PRO A 114 9.33 -12.07 5.37
CA PRO A 114 10.41 -12.85 4.78
C PRO A 114 10.00 -14.29 4.48
N ALA A 115 10.42 -14.73 3.30
CA ALA A 115 10.07 -16.03 2.74
C ALA A 115 11.22 -16.51 1.85
N GLY A 116 11.16 -17.78 1.44
CA GLY A 116 12.17 -18.33 0.57
C GLY A 116 11.77 -19.66 -0.04
N TYR A 117 12.61 -20.12 -0.95
CA TYR A 117 12.53 -21.40 -1.63
C TYR A 117 13.89 -22.10 -1.48
N ILE A 118 13.85 -23.40 -1.23
CA ILE A 118 15.02 -24.24 -1.02
C ILE A 118 14.88 -25.50 -1.87
N GLU A 119 15.94 -25.90 -2.57
CA GLU A 119 15.96 -27.12 -3.38
C GLU A 119 17.33 -27.79 -3.33
N ASN A 120 17.32 -29.10 -3.11
CA ASN A 120 18.49 -29.97 -3.19
C ASN A 120 18.27 -31.01 -4.29
N PHE A 121 19.00 -30.87 -5.39
CA PHE A 121 18.82 -31.69 -6.59
C PHE A 121 19.35 -33.12 -6.43
N LYS A 122 20.22 -33.39 -5.45
CA LYS A 122 20.71 -34.76 -5.19
C LYS A 122 19.73 -35.58 -4.37
N THR A 123 19.07 -34.96 -3.38
CA THR A 123 18.07 -35.63 -2.55
C THR A 123 16.66 -35.56 -3.13
N GLY A 124 16.43 -34.64 -4.09
CA GLY A 124 15.11 -34.38 -4.68
C GLY A 124 14.18 -33.56 -3.79
N ILE A 125 14.68 -33.04 -2.67
CA ILE A 125 13.89 -32.25 -1.71
C ILE A 125 13.73 -30.82 -2.21
N LYS A 126 12.51 -30.29 -2.09
CA LYS A 126 12.16 -28.90 -2.34
C LYS A 126 11.19 -28.40 -1.27
N GLU A 127 11.38 -27.18 -0.78
CA GLU A 127 10.59 -26.60 0.30
C GLU A 127 10.39 -25.10 0.11
N ASN A 128 9.20 -24.60 0.47
CA ASN A 128 8.95 -23.17 0.63
C ASN A 128 9.13 -22.77 2.09
N TRP A 129 10.15 -21.97 2.37
CA TRP A 129 10.43 -21.46 3.70
C TRP A 129 9.66 -20.15 3.97
N LYS A 130 9.21 -19.96 5.21
CA LYS A 130 8.60 -18.72 5.69
C LYS A 130 9.17 -18.39 7.07
N PHE A 131 9.45 -17.10 7.30
CA PHE A 131 9.92 -16.63 8.59
C PHE A 131 8.93 -16.95 9.71
N ARG A 132 9.43 -17.45 10.84
CA ARG A 132 8.61 -17.82 12.00
C ARG A 132 8.93 -16.89 13.16
N LEU A 133 8.04 -15.93 13.41
CA LEU A 133 8.19 -14.98 14.50
C LEU A 133 8.17 -15.69 15.87
N GLY A 134 9.24 -15.56 16.66
CA GLY A 134 9.28 -16.00 18.06
C GLY A 134 9.78 -17.43 18.32
N HIS A 135 10.66 -17.97 17.48
CA HIS A 135 11.38 -19.22 17.76
C HIS A 135 12.71 -18.91 18.49
N GLU A 136 13.11 -19.74 19.47
CA GLU A 136 14.25 -19.46 20.35
C GLU A 136 15.60 -19.28 19.63
N SER A 137 16.46 -18.48 20.26
CA SER A 137 17.79 -17.98 19.87
C SER A 137 18.61 -18.90 18.96
N ILE A 138 18.76 -18.49 17.70
CA ILE A 138 19.82 -18.98 16.81
C ILE A 138 21.09 -18.18 17.12
N LYS A 139 22.26 -18.83 17.14
CA LYS A 139 23.55 -18.15 17.29
C LYS A 139 23.68 -17.04 16.24
N MET A 140 23.73 -15.79 16.72
CA MET A 140 23.92 -14.61 15.89
C MET A 140 25.31 -14.64 15.21
N PRO A 141 25.39 -14.38 13.90
CA PRO A 141 26.66 -14.16 13.22
C PRO A 141 27.40 -12.93 13.78
N ASN A 142 28.72 -12.89 13.65
CA ASN A 142 29.52 -11.78 14.19
C ASN A 142 29.24 -10.45 13.46
N GLU A 143 29.45 -9.33 14.17
CA GLU A 143 29.10 -7.97 13.75
C GLU A 143 29.81 -7.51 12.45
N LYS A 144 31.05 -7.95 12.24
CA LYS A 144 31.84 -7.65 11.03
C LYS A 144 31.25 -8.31 9.78
N SER A 145 30.77 -9.55 9.90
CA SER A 145 30.09 -10.25 8.82
C SER A 145 28.74 -9.60 8.48
N LEU A 146 28.03 -9.07 9.47
CA LEU A 146 26.76 -8.36 9.28
C LEU A 146 26.96 -7.02 8.56
N GLU A 147 28.04 -6.29 8.86
CA GLU A 147 28.34 -4.98 8.25
C GLU A 147 28.72 -5.09 6.76
N ILE A 148 29.50 -6.12 6.39
CA ILE A 148 29.83 -6.40 4.97
C ILE A 148 28.58 -6.74 4.17
N VAL A 149 27.68 -7.58 4.72
CA VAL A 149 26.41 -7.93 4.08
C VAL A 149 25.48 -6.72 3.98
N ARG A 150 25.40 -5.86 5.00
CA ARG A 150 24.63 -4.60 4.96
C ARG A 150 25.14 -3.68 3.86
N ASN A 151 26.44 -3.37 3.84
CA ASN A 151 27.03 -2.47 2.86
C ASN A 151 26.89 -2.99 1.42
N GLU A 152 27.09 -4.29 1.19
CA GLU A 152 26.86 -4.88 -0.13
C GLU A 152 25.38 -4.90 -0.53
N SER A 153 24.47 -5.14 0.43
CA SER A 153 23.04 -5.14 0.19
C SER A 153 22.52 -3.74 -0.14
N GLU A 154 22.96 -2.71 0.59
CA GLU A 154 22.60 -1.31 0.40
C GLU A 154 23.10 -0.80 -0.96
N ALA A 155 24.37 -1.06 -1.31
CA ALA A 155 24.93 -0.70 -2.60
C ALA A 155 24.17 -1.37 -3.77
N LYS A 156 23.78 -2.64 -3.63
CA LYS A 156 23.01 -3.37 -4.65
C LYS A 156 21.53 -2.94 -4.69
N ILE A 157 20.94 -2.53 -3.57
CA ILE A 157 19.60 -1.93 -3.52
C ILE A 157 19.60 -0.60 -4.27
N ALA A 158 20.60 0.26 -4.02
CA ALA A 158 20.78 1.52 -4.73
C ALA A 158 20.95 1.28 -6.24
N GLN A 159 21.81 0.33 -6.64
CA GLN A 159 22.00 -0.04 -8.04
C GLN A 159 20.69 -0.50 -8.70
N ARG A 160 19.87 -1.33 -8.03
CA ARG A 160 18.56 -1.76 -8.57
C ARG A 160 17.57 -0.61 -8.66
N ALA A 161 17.60 0.33 -7.72
CA ALA A 161 16.76 1.51 -7.77
C ALA A 161 17.13 2.38 -8.99
N ASP A 162 18.42 2.51 -9.28
CA ASP A 162 18.93 3.23 -10.46
C ASP A 162 18.58 2.52 -11.76
N GLU A 163 18.81 1.20 -11.86
CA GLU A 163 18.40 0.38 -13.02
C GLU A 163 16.89 0.49 -13.27
N ARG A 164 16.08 0.41 -12.21
CA ARG A 164 14.63 0.57 -12.29
C ARG A 164 14.25 1.98 -12.72
N LEU A 165 14.95 3.00 -12.24
CA LEU A 165 14.71 4.39 -12.62
C LEU A 165 15.06 4.61 -14.10
N ILE A 166 16.16 4.04 -14.60
CA ILE A 166 16.54 4.07 -16.02
C ILE A 166 15.44 3.42 -16.87
N LEU A 167 14.97 2.22 -16.49
CA LEU A 167 13.90 1.53 -17.20
C LEU A 167 12.57 2.30 -17.15
N ASN A 168 12.24 2.89 -16.00
CA ASN A 168 11.07 3.77 -15.86
C ASN A 168 11.18 5.00 -16.76
N LYS A 169 12.36 5.63 -16.86
CA LYS A 169 12.60 6.81 -17.72
C LYS A 169 12.45 6.46 -19.20
N LYS A 170 13.03 5.34 -19.64
CA LYS A 170 12.86 4.81 -21.00
C LYS A 170 11.38 4.56 -21.32
N THR A 171 10.68 3.90 -20.40
CA THR A 171 9.25 3.59 -20.55
C THR A 171 8.40 4.86 -20.60
N ALA A 172 8.68 5.82 -19.72
CA ALA A 172 7.99 7.10 -19.69
C ALA A 172 8.14 7.88 -21.00
N LEU A 173 9.35 7.94 -21.58
CA LEU A 173 9.59 8.59 -22.86
C LEU A 173 8.78 7.96 -23.99
N ARG A 174 8.75 6.61 -24.06
CA ARG A 174 7.92 5.90 -25.04
C ARG A 174 6.44 6.24 -24.88
N LEU A 175 5.93 6.21 -23.66
CA LEU A 175 4.52 6.49 -23.37
C LEU A 175 4.16 7.96 -23.63
N GLN A 176 5.09 8.89 -23.37
CA GLN A 176 4.96 10.30 -23.72
C GLN A 176 4.81 10.47 -25.23
N ASN A 177 5.71 9.88 -26.01
CA ASN A 177 5.61 9.95 -27.47
C ASN A 177 4.30 9.34 -27.97
N GLU A 178 3.86 8.22 -27.41
CA GLU A 178 2.59 7.61 -27.80
C GLU A 178 1.39 8.49 -27.45
N TYR A 179 1.37 9.04 -26.24
CA TYR A 179 0.31 9.94 -25.80
C TYR A 179 0.29 11.22 -26.64
N ASP A 180 1.45 11.84 -26.92
CA ASP A 180 1.53 13.08 -27.70
C ASP A 180 1.01 12.89 -29.13
N ASN A 181 1.28 11.74 -29.75
CA ASN A 181 0.81 11.39 -31.09
C ASN A 181 -0.60 10.76 -31.13
N ALA A 182 -1.24 10.49 -29.98
CA ALA A 182 -2.58 9.93 -29.93
C ALA A 182 -3.64 10.99 -30.31
N ALA A 183 -4.78 10.51 -30.82
CA ALA A 183 -5.87 11.36 -31.27
C ALA A 183 -6.58 12.04 -30.09
N THR A 184 -7.15 13.21 -30.33
CA THR A 184 -8.06 13.89 -29.40
C THR A 184 -9.29 13.02 -29.13
N LEU A 185 -9.86 13.15 -27.93
CA LEU A 185 -11.11 12.49 -27.56
C LEU A 185 -12.29 13.23 -28.19
N ASP A 186 -12.58 12.96 -29.45
CA ASP A 186 -13.73 13.54 -30.16
C ASP A 186 -14.90 12.55 -30.15
N GLY A 187 -16.05 12.92 -29.59
CA GLY A 187 -17.27 12.08 -29.59
C GLY A 187 -17.43 11.09 -28.43
N GLY A 188 -16.58 11.18 -27.41
CA GLY A 188 -16.68 10.40 -26.16
C GLY A 188 -16.12 8.97 -26.26
N HIS A 189 -16.30 8.18 -25.20
CA HIS A 189 -15.77 6.82 -25.11
C HIS A 189 -16.74 5.92 -24.34
N PRO A 190 -16.93 4.63 -24.72
CA PRO A 190 -17.91 3.74 -24.09
C PRO A 190 -17.84 3.68 -22.57
N TYR A 191 -16.62 3.64 -22.00
CA TYR A 191 -16.42 3.70 -20.55
C TYR A 191 -16.93 5.01 -19.92
N LEU A 192 -16.67 6.17 -20.55
CA LEU A 192 -17.11 7.47 -20.03
C LEU A 192 -18.63 7.56 -20.06
N ASN A 193 -19.25 7.11 -21.15
CA ASN A 193 -20.70 7.05 -21.29
C ASN A 193 -21.34 6.14 -20.23
N ALA A 194 -20.78 4.95 -20.04
CA ALA A 194 -21.23 4.01 -19.01
C ALA A 194 -21.13 4.60 -17.58
N LYS A 195 -20.11 5.42 -17.34
CA LYS A 195 -19.90 6.14 -16.08
C LYS A 195 -20.62 7.49 -16.01
N GLY A 196 -21.33 7.93 -17.06
CA GLY A 196 -22.03 9.22 -17.08
C GLY A 196 -21.10 10.44 -17.02
N ILE A 197 -19.86 10.31 -17.50
CA ILE A 197 -18.85 11.36 -17.48
C ILE A 197 -18.86 12.06 -18.83
N LYS A 198 -18.90 13.40 -18.82
CA LYS A 198 -18.85 14.20 -20.04
C LYS A 198 -17.45 14.13 -20.69
N PRO A 199 -17.37 14.15 -22.03
CA PRO A 199 -16.11 13.98 -22.77
C PRO A 199 -15.27 15.25 -22.89
N GLU A 200 -15.74 16.40 -22.41
CA GLU A 200 -15.04 17.70 -22.42
C GLU A 200 -13.83 17.68 -21.46
N LEU A 201 -12.81 16.91 -21.83
CA LEU A 201 -11.62 16.62 -21.04
C LEU A 201 -10.39 16.74 -21.93
N ASP A 202 -9.81 17.95 -21.98
CA ASP A 202 -8.75 18.34 -22.93
C ASP A 202 -7.48 17.48 -22.84
N ASN A 203 -7.24 16.83 -21.70
CA ASN A 203 -6.06 16.01 -21.45
C ASN A 203 -6.33 14.50 -21.41
N LEU A 204 -7.42 14.06 -22.06
CA LEU A 204 -7.61 12.66 -22.39
C LEU A 204 -7.46 12.45 -23.89
N LYS A 205 -6.96 11.27 -24.27
CA LYS A 205 -6.72 10.92 -25.67
C LYS A 205 -7.24 9.53 -26.01
N ILE A 206 -7.30 9.20 -27.28
CA ILE A 206 -7.64 7.85 -27.76
C ILE A 206 -6.46 7.29 -28.55
N ASP A 207 -6.03 6.07 -28.21
CA ASP A 207 -5.03 5.35 -29.00
C ASP A 207 -5.64 4.73 -30.28
N ARG A 208 -4.77 4.27 -31.18
CA ARG A 208 -5.17 3.64 -32.45
C ARG A 208 -6.04 2.39 -32.30
N PHE A 209 -6.14 1.81 -31.11
CA PHE A 209 -6.97 0.64 -30.82
C PHE A 209 -8.33 1.04 -30.21
N GLY A 210 -8.60 2.33 -30.09
CA GLY A 210 -9.82 2.86 -29.49
C GLY A 210 -9.80 2.86 -27.96
N ASN A 211 -8.65 2.66 -27.31
CA ASN A 211 -8.58 2.77 -25.86
C ASN A 211 -8.49 4.23 -25.43
N LEU A 212 -9.23 4.59 -24.39
CA LEU A 212 -9.05 5.84 -23.68
C LEU A 212 -7.70 5.87 -22.97
N LEU A 213 -6.95 6.95 -23.13
CA LEU A 213 -5.66 7.21 -22.50
C LEU A 213 -5.81 8.30 -21.42
N ILE A 214 -5.44 7.96 -20.19
CA ILE A 214 -5.38 8.87 -19.05
C ILE A 214 -3.91 9.01 -18.64
N PRO A 215 -3.30 10.20 -18.79
CA PRO A 215 -1.89 10.41 -18.44
C PRO A 215 -1.69 10.38 -16.92
N LEU A 216 -0.63 9.72 -16.46
CA LEU A 216 -0.26 9.62 -15.05
C LEU A 216 1.09 10.29 -14.81
N SER A 217 1.07 11.33 -14.02
CA SER A 217 2.21 12.22 -13.76
C SER A 217 2.55 12.25 -12.28
N ASP A 218 3.80 12.53 -11.96
CA ASP A 218 4.21 12.78 -10.58
C ASP A 218 3.84 14.19 -10.11
N SER A 219 4.21 14.52 -8.86
CA SER A 219 4.00 15.84 -8.26
C SER A 219 4.74 16.97 -8.96
N ASP A 220 5.71 16.67 -9.82
CA ASP A 220 6.45 17.64 -10.64
C ASP A 220 5.83 17.84 -12.02
N GLY A 221 4.73 17.14 -12.32
CA GLY A 221 4.02 17.23 -13.59
C GLY A 221 4.65 16.40 -14.70
N LYS A 222 5.69 15.61 -14.40
CA LYS A 222 6.31 14.72 -15.39
C LYS A 222 5.43 13.48 -15.57
N MET A 223 5.03 13.20 -16.81
CA MET A 223 4.32 11.96 -17.12
C MET A 223 5.28 10.75 -17.04
N TRP A 224 4.85 9.71 -16.33
CA TRP A 224 5.61 8.48 -16.16
C TRP A 224 4.90 7.24 -16.68
N SER A 225 3.58 7.29 -16.76
CA SER A 225 2.77 6.20 -17.28
C SER A 225 1.44 6.71 -17.84
N VAL A 226 0.70 5.80 -18.45
CA VAL A 226 -0.66 6.05 -18.96
C VAL A 226 -1.53 4.91 -18.45
N GLN A 227 -2.71 5.23 -17.92
CA GLN A 227 -3.77 4.25 -17.73
C GLN A 227 -4.58 4.18 -19.02
N ARG A 228 -4.74 2.97 -19.55
CA ARG A 228 -5.54 2.69 -20.74
C ARG A 228 -6.84 2.04 -20.33
N ILE A 229 -7.95 2.46 -20.90
CA ILE A 229 -9.26 1.86 -20.67
C ILE A 229 -9.85 1.44 -22.00
N ALA A 230 -10.08 0.14 -22.17
CA ALA A 230 -10.72 -0.40 -23.36
C ALA A 230 -12.24 -0.10 -23.37
N ALA A 231 -12.89 -0.30 -24.51
CA ALA A 231 -14.33 -0.09 -24.66
C ALA A 231 -15.18 -0.89 -23.64
N ASN A 232 -14.73 -2.08 -23.25
CA ASN A 232 -15.40 -2.91 -22.24
C ASN A 232 -15.12 -2.49 -20.79
N GLY A 233 -14.32 -1.44 -20.57
CA GLY A 233 -13.94 -0.95 -19.25
C GLY A 233 -12.70 -1.62 -18.64
N ASN A 234 -12.08 -2.61 -19.30
CA ASN A 234 -10.83 -3.21 -18.83
C ASN A 234 -9.71 -2.17 -18.82
N LYS A 235 -8.94 -2.18 -17.73
CA LYS A 235 -7.89 -1.18 -17.50
C LYS A 235 -6.52 -1.85 -17.48
N ILE A 236 -5.55 -1.23 -18.14
CA ILE A 236 -4.13 -1.59 -18.03
C ILE A 236 -3.30 -0.33 -17.80
N ILE A 237 -2.14 -0.46 -17.19
CA ILE A 237 -1.21 0.65 -16.98
C ILE A 237 0.05 0.37 -17.78
N GLY A 238 0.46 1.34 -18.59
CA GLY A 238 1.71 1.30 -19.33
C GLY A 238 1.56 0.86 -20.78
N VAL A 239 2.42 -0.06 -21.19
CA VAL A 239 2.77 -0.29 -22.60
C VAL A 239 2.02 -1.49 -23.18
N ILE A 240 1.42 -1.31 -24.37
CA ILE A 240 0.99 -2.43 -25.21
C ILE A 240 2.16 -2.77 -26.14
N LYS A 241 2.83 -3.89 -25.85
CA LYS A 241 3.99 -4.33 -26.64
C LYS A 241 3.60 -4.74 -28.05
N THR A 242 4.37 -4.31 -29.04
CA THR A 242 4.27 -4.82 -30.42
C THR A 242 4.74 -6.28 -30.47
N GLN A 243 4.47 -6.97 -31.58
CA GLN A 243 4.92 -8.35 -31.75
C GLN A 243 6.46 -8.45 -31.71
N SER A 244 7.15 -7.55 -32.41
CA SER A 244 8.62 -7.48 -32.40
C SER A 244 9.20 -7.20 -31.01
N GLU A 245 8.56 -6.36 -30.20
CA GLU A 245 8.99 -6.08 -28.82
C GLU A 245 8.79 -7.29 -27.89
N LYS A 246 7.78 -8.12 -28.15
CA LYS A 246 7.60 -9.38 -27.43
C LYS A 246 8.68 -10.40 -27.81
N GLU A 247 8.97 -10.52 -29.10
CA GLU A 247 9.97 -11.46 -29.64
C GLU A 247 11.41 -11.10 -29.26
N SER A 248 11.72 -9.81 -29.20
CA SER A 248 13.03 -9.31 -28.75
C SER A 248 13.21 -9.35 -27.23
N GLY A 249 12.15 -9.67 -26.46
CA GLY A 249 12.20 -9.70 -25.01
C GLY A 249 12.34 -8.31 -24.38
N GLU A 250 11.97 -7.24 -25.08
CA GLU A 250 12.18 -5.88 -24.58
C GLU A 250 11.34 -5.60 -23.33
N GLU A 251 11.99 -5.10 -22.28
CA GLU A 251 11.36 -4.80 -21.01
C GLU A 251 10.87 -3.35 -20.92
N TYR A 252 9.76 -3.18 -20.21
CA TYR A 252 9.15 -1.89 -19.93
C TYR A 252 8.62 -1.90 -18.49
N ALA A 253 8.86 -0.81 -17.77
CA ALA A 253 8.41 -0.61 -16.40
C ALA A 253 7.70 0.73 -16.30
N ALA A 254 6.38 0.73 -16.49
CA ALA A 254 5.58 1.93 -16.28
C ALA A 254 5.50 2.22 -14.77
N ARG A 255 5.89 3.43 -14.37
CA ARG A 255 5.84 3.83 -12.95
C ARG A 255 4.42 4.30 -12.61
N LYS A 256 3.74 3.52 -11.77
CA LYS A 256 2.48 3.91 -11.10
C LYS A 256 2.73 4.62 -9.77
N LYS A 257 3.70 4.15 -8.98
CA LYS A 257 3.94 4.59 -7.59
C LYS A 257 4.17 6.11 -7.51
N GLY A 258 3.27 6.80 -6.82
CA GLY A 258 3.28 8.25 -6.64
C GLY A 258 2.86 9.05 -7.87
N CYS A 259 2.43 8.40 -8.96
CA CYS A 259 1.90 9.04 -10.15
C CYS A 259 0.37 9.02 -10.11
N PHE A 260 -0.26 10.08 -10.62
CA PHE A 260 -1.69 10.30 -10.55
C PHE A 260 -2.16 11.11 -11.77
N TYR A 261 -3.48 11.19 -11.95
CA TYR A 261 -4.07 12.08 -12.95
C TYR A 261 -4.65 13.33 -12.28
N SER A 262 -4.45 14.49 -12.91
CA SER A 262 -5.10 15.77 -12.60
C SER A 262 -5.46 16.45 -13.92
N ALA A 263 -6.66 17.02 -14.02
CA ALA A 263 -7.08 17.75 -15.23
C ALA A 263 -6.36 19.09 -15.40
N VAL A 264 -5.94 19.70 -14.29
CA VAL A 264 -5.28 21.01 -14.24
C VAL A 264 -3.93 20.93 -13.52
N PRO A 265 -3.02 21.89 -13.74
CA PRO A 265 -1.79 22.00 -12.94
C PRO A 265 -2.08 22.04 -11.43
N LEU A 266 -1.23 21.38 -10.64
CA LEU A 266 -1.41 21.24 -9.18
C LEU A 266 -1.43 22.59 -8.44
N ASP A 267 -0.77 23.60 -8.97
CA ASP A 267 -0.77 24.95 -8.40
C ASP A 267 -2.17 25.58 -8.43
N LEU A 268 -3.00 25.23 -9.42
CA LEU A 268 -4.37 25.75 -9.58
C LEU A 268 -5.39 25.08 -8.65
N HIS A 269 -5.02 24.02 -7.93
CA HIS A 269 -5.88 23.44 -6.91
C HIS A 269 -5.83 24.28 -5.63
N GLU A 270 -6.95 24.83 -5.16
CA GLU A 270 -6.99 25.49 -3.83
C GLU A 270 -6.75 24.49 -2.68
N GLN A 271 -7.20 23.25 -2.88
CA GLN A 271 -7.05 22.11 -1.98
C GLN A 271 -7.10 20.84 -2.84
N PHE A 272 -6.58 19.73 -2.33
CA PHE A 272 -6.60 18.46 -3.08
C PHE A 272 -7.76 17.58 -2.66
N PHE A 273 -8.61 17.24 -3.63
CA PHE A 273 -9.56 16.14 -3.52
C PHE A 273 -8.98 14.91 -4.22
N ILE A 274 -8.61 13.89 -3.46
CA ILE A 274 -7.96 12.70 -4.01
C ILE A 274 -8.96 11.55 -3.99
N CYS A 275 -9.18 10.92 -5.14
CA CYS A 275 -10.06 9.76 -5.30
C CYS A 275 -9.24 8.56 -5.77
N GLU A 276 -9.72 7.34 -5.51
CA GLU A 276 -9.07 6.12 -5.99
C GLU A 276 -9.12 6.04 -7.53
N GLY A 277 -10.33 6.01 -8.10
CA GLY A 277 -10.56 5.81 -9.53
C GLY A 277 -10.95 7.07 -10.30
N PHE A 278 -10.79 6.99 -11.63
CA PHE A 278 -11.09 8.08 -12.56
C PHE A 278 -12.55 8.57 -12.48
N ALA A 279 -13.50 7.64 -12.40
CA ALA A 279 -14.91 7.99 -12.43
C ALA A 279 -15.34 8.74 -11.17
N THR A 280 -14.84 8.29 -10.01
CA THR A 280 -15.01 8.97 -8.73
C THR A 280 -14.41 10.37 -8.77
N ALA A 281 -13.18 10.52 -9.27
CA ALA A 281 -12.53 11.83 -9.44
C ALA A 281 -13.40 12.80 -10.26
N LYS A 282 -13.87 12.37 -11.44
CA LYS A 282 -14.74 13.20 -12.28
C LYS A 282 -16.10 13.50 -11.66
N SER A 283 -16.67 12.57 -10.92
CA SER A 283 -17.91 12.83 -10.16
C SER A 283 -17.69 13.89 -9.08
N ILE A 284 -16.56 13.84 -8.37
CA ILE A 284 -16.20 14.86 -7.38
C ILE A 284 -16.01 16.23 -8.04
N GLU A 285 -15.38 16.30 -9.22
CA GLU A 285 -15.24 17.55 -9.98
C GLU A 285 -16.60 18.17 -10.31
N MET A 286 -17.53 17.36 -10.82
CA MET A 286 -18.89 17.80 -11.15
C MET A 286 -19.65 18.28 -9.90
N LEU A 287 -19.60 17.50 -8.81
CA LEU A 287 -20.35 17.78 -7.58
C LEU A 287 -19.85 19.02 -6.84
N LEU A 288 -18.54 19.26 -6.85
CA LEU A 288 -17.91 20.37 -6.13
C LEU A 288 -17.59 21.58 -6.99
N ASN A 289 -17.59 21.43 -8.32
CA ASN A 289 -17.05 22.42 -9.26
C ASN A 289 -15.61 22.83 -8.88
N LYS A 290 -14.79 21.85 -8.53
CA LYS A 290 -13.38 22.02 -8.13
C LYS A 290 -12.55 20.89 -8.72
N PRO A 291 -11.28 21.12 -9.11
CA PRO A 291 -10.45 20.08 -9.68
C PRO A 291 -10.18 18.96 -8.66
N SER A 292 -9.95 17.75 -9.16
CA SER A 292 -9.68 16.57 -8.35
C SER A 292 -8.45 15.81 -8.88
N ILE A 293 -7.99 14.84 -8.10
CA ILE A 293 -6.87 13.96 -8.41
C ILE A 293 -7.33 12.51 -8.36
N MET A 294 -6.97 11.72 -9.37
CA MET A 294 -7.14 10.27 -9.37
C MET A 294 -5.82 9.59 -8.99
N ALA A 295 -5.82 8.85 -7.89
CA ALA A 295 -4.69 8.06 -7.39
C ALA A 295 -4.50 6.69 -8.08
N VAL A 296 -5.33 6.34 -9.05
CA VAL A 296 -5.31 5.10 -9.86
C VAL A 296 -5.92 3.90 -9.14
N ASP A 297 -5.42 3.58 -7.95
CA ASP A 297 -5.91 2.51 -7.08
C ASP A 297 -5.52 2.76 -5.61
N SER A 298 -6.18 2.04 -4.70
CA SER A 298 -5.94 2.09 -3.25
C SER A 298 -4.49 1.80 -2.85
N GLY A 299 -3.79 0.94 -3.60
CA GLY A 299 -2.38 0.61 -3.36
C GLY A 299 -1.41 1.77 -3.64
N ASN A 300 -1.82 2.76 -4.43
CA ASN A 300 -1.01 3.93 -4.78
C ASN A 300 -1.35 5.18 -3.94
N LEU A 301 -2.51 5.17 -3.26
CA LEU A 301 -3.06 6.33 -2.55
C LEU A 301 -2.08 6.95 -1.53
N LEU A 302 -1.38 6.12 -0.74
CA LEU A 302 -0.41 6.60 0.25
C LEU A 302 0.77 7.33 -0.40
N SER A 303 1.32 6.78 -1.49
CA SER A 303 2.44 7.41 -2.20
C SER A 303 2.04 8.72 -2.88
N VAL A 304 0.79 8.84 -3.33
CA VAL A 304 0.26 10.11 -3.85
C VAL A 304 0.09 11.12 -2.72
N CYS A 305 -0.49 10.72 -1.59
CA CYS A 305 -0.65 11.61 -0.44
C CYS A 305 0.70 12.11 0.09
N GLU A 306 1.67 11.22 0.25
CA GLU A 306 3.03 11.55 0.67
C GLU A 306 3.67 12.61 -0.24
N ALA A 307 3.65 12.39 -1.56
CA ALA A 307 4.23 13.33 -2.53
C ALA A 307 3.55 14.71 -2.47
N LEU A 308 2.23 14.75 -2.32
CA LEU A 308 1.47 16.01 -2.26
C LEU A 308 1.65 16.72 -0.92
N VAL A 309 1.70 16.01 0.21
CA VAL A 309 1.97 16.60 1.54
C VAL A 309 3.36 17.21 1.58
N GLN A 310 4.37 16.50 1.06
CA GLN A 310 5.75 16.98 1.03
C GLN A 310 5.90 18.24 0.16
N LYS A 311 5.28 18.25 -1.03
CA LYS A 311 5.41 19.37 -1.97
C LYS A 311 4.49 20.56 -1.66
N TYR A 312 3.29 20.31 -1.15
CA TYR A 312 2.27 21.32 -0.89
C TYR A 312 1.75 21.23 0.56
N PRO A 313 2.61 21.44 1.57
CA PRO A 313 2.24 21.27 2.98
C PRO A 313 1.14 22.24 3.44
N HIS A 314 0.94 23.34 2.70
CA HIS A 314 -0.09 24.36 2.99
C HIS A 314 -1.46 24.04 2.38
N LYS A 315 -1.56 23.07 1.45
CA LYS A 315 -2.83 22.73 0.80
C LYS A 315 -3.54 21.64 1.60
N GLN A 316 -4.80 21.89 1.93
CA GLN A 316 -5.62 20.87 2.59
C GLN A 316 -5.84 19.67 1.66
N ILE A 317 -5.75 18.46 2.21
CA ILE A 317 -6.06 17.23 1.48
C ILE A 317 -7.34 16.62 2.05
N THR A 318 -8.23 16.23 1.14
CA THR A 318 -9.41 15.41 1.43
C THR A 318 -9.42 14.20 0.50
N ILE A 319 -9.39 13.01 1.09
CA ILE A 319 -9.55 11.76 0.34
C ILE A 319 -11.05 11.45 0.23
N CYS A 320 -11.54 11.29 -1.00
CA CYS A 320 -12.87 10.82 -1.32
C CYS A 320 -12.78 9.30 -1.55
N ALA A 321 -12.92 8.53 -0.46
CA ALA A 321 -12.67 7.10 -0.46
C ALA A 321 -13.87 6.28 -0.95
N ASP A 322 -13.57 5.20 -1.65
CA ASP A 322 -14.54 4.14 -1.94
C ASP A 322 -14.90 3.43 -0.61
N ASN A 323 -16.15 2.98 -0.51
CA ASN A 323 -16.75 2.39 0.67
C ASN A 323 -17.41 1.05 0.32
N ASP A 324 -16.59 0.06 -0.03
CA ASP A 324 -17.02 -1.25 -0.51
C ASP A 324 -17.64 -2.10 0.61
N LEU A 325 -18.97 -2.03 0.75
CA LEU A 325 -19.72 -2.84 1.71
C LEU A 325 -20.02 -4.27 1.21
N LYS A 326 -19.77 -4.57 -0.07
CA LYS A 326 -19.88 -5.92 -0.64
C LYS A 326 -18.74 -6.84 -0.24
N ASN A 327 -17.56 -6.27 0.02
CA ASN A 327 -16.35 -7.02 0.29
C ASN A 327 -16.17 -7.19 1.81
N GLU A 328 -15.59 -8.31 2.24
CA GLU A 328 -15.21 -8.51 3.65
C GLU A 328 -14.22 -7.43 4.12
N VAL A 329 -13.38 -6.95 3.19
CA VAL A 329 -12.38 -5.91 3.43
C VAL A 329 -12.70 -4.69 2.58
N ASN A 330 -12.88 -3.56 3.25
CA ASN A 330 -13.10 -2.26 2.61
C ASN A 330 -11.75 -1.62 2.26
N THR A 331 -11.14 -2.08 1.17
CA THR A 331 -9.76 -1.74 0.78
C THR A 331 -9.57 -0.24 0.54
N GLY A 332 -10.51 0.41 -0.16
CA GLY A 332 -10.44 1.85 -0.44
C GLY A 332 -10.45 2.69 0.83
N LEU A 333 -11.39 2.42 1.75
CA LEU A 333 -11.46 3.12 3.02
C LEU A 333 -10.24 2.83 3.92
N ASN A 334 -9.77 1.58 3.96
CA ASN A 334 -8.58 1.21 4.73
C ASN A 334 -7.32 1.93 4.21
N ALA A 335 -7.16 2.06 2.89
CA ALA A 335 -6.07 2.84 2.30
C ALA A 335 -6.15 4.32 2.67
N ALA A 336 -7.35 4.91 2.63
CA ALA A 336 -7.57 6.29 3.05
C ALA A 336 -7.23 6.48 4.54
N MET A 337 -7.66 5.56 5.40
CA MET A 337 -7.33 5.57 6.83
C MET A 337 -5.83 5.44 7.07
N LYS A 338 -5.12 4.61 6.29
CA LYS A 338 -3.65 4.53 6.34
C LYS A 338 -3.00 5.89 6.05
N CYS A 339 -3.47 6.59 5.02
CA CYS A 339 -2.97 7.93 4.69
C CYS A 339 -3.21 8.93 5.85
N LYS A 340 -4.40 8.89 6.47
CA LYS A 340 -4.71 9.76 7.60
C LYS A 340 -3.94 9.42 8.87
N ASN A 341 -3.62 8.15 9.10
CA ASN A 341 -2.79 7.75 10.24
C ASN A 341 -1.35 8.27 10.08
N GLU A 342 -0.81 8.21 8.87
CA GLU A 342 0.52 8.76 8.55
C GLU A 342 0.51 10.30 8.53
N TYR A 343 -0.56 10.90 8.02
CA TYR A 343 -0.73 12.34 7.85
C TYR A 343 -2.05 12.80 8.51
N PRO A 344 -2.04 13.10 9.83
CA PRO A 344 -3.26 13.40 10.60
C PRO A 344 -4.07 14.61 10.12
N GLN A 345 -3.46 15.49 9.33
CA GLN A 345 -4.13 16.63 8.68
C GLN A 345 -5.06 16.24 7.53
N ILE A 346 -4.96 15.01 7.01
CA ILE A 346 -5.79 14.53 5.91
C ILE A 346 -7.24 14.28 6.37
N ASN A 347 -8.19 14.86 5.64
CA ASN A 347 -9.60 14.57 5.79
C ASN A 347 -10.00 13.35 4.94
N ILE A 348 -11.02 12.63 5.39
CA ILE A 348 -11.60 11.51 4.63
C ILE A 348 -13.10 11.73 4.57
N ILE A 349 -13.65 11.64 3.36
CA ILE A 349 -15.07 11.53 3.10
C ILE A 349 -15.33 10.25 2.32
N LYS A 350 -16.55 9.72 2.43
CA LYS A 350 -16.98 8.51 1.73
C LYS A 350 -18.49 8.57 1.50
N PRO A 351 -19.08 7.83 0.56
CA PRO A 351 -20.54 7.82 0.40
C PRO A 351 -21.22 7.43 1.72
N SER A 352 -22.00 8.33 2.34
CA SER A 352 -22.67 8.03 3.62
C SER A 352 -23.84 7.09 3.43
N MET A 353 -24.49 7.16 2.26
CA MET A 353 -25.57 6.25 1.84
C MET A 353 -25.04 5.02 1.10
N ALA A 354 -23.82 4.57 1.46
CA ALA A 354 -23.25 3.39 0.85
C ALA A 354 -24.11 2.16 1.19
N ASP A 355 -24.29 1.34 0.17
CA ASP A 355 -24.92 0.03 0.25
C ASP A 355 -24.16 -0.90 -0.71
N PRO A 356 -24.50 -2.18 -0.84
CA PRO A 356 -23.79 -3.06 -1.76
C PRO A 356 -23.69 -2.52 -3.20
N ASN A 357 -24.63 -1.71 -3.67
CA ASN A 357 -24.66 -1.12 -5.01
C ASN A 357 -24.15 0.33 -5.07
N ILE A 358 -23.83 0.95 -3.93
CA ILE A 358 -23.24 2.28 -3.83
C ILE A 358 -21.94 2.17 -3.04
N SER A 359 -20.84 1.89 -3.73
CA SER A 359 -19.53 1.85 -3.10
C SER A 359 -18.79 3.18 -3.21
N ASP A 360 -18.92 3.89 -4.34
CA ASP A 360 -18.20 5.14 -4.61
C ASP A 360 -19.14 6.34 -4.83
N PHE A 361 -18.56 7.55 -4.95
CA PHE A 361 -19.34 8.76 -5.20
C PHE A 361 -19.92 8.84 -6.61
N ASN A 362 -19.34 8.12 -7.58
CA ASN A 362 -19.90 8.02 -8.92
C ASN A 362 -21.21 7.23 -8.89
N ASP A 363 -21.25 6.11 -8.16
CA ASP A 363 -22.46 5.30 -7.96
C ASP A 363 -23.51 6.08 -7.16
N LEU A 364 -23.11 6.80 -6.11
CA LEU A 364 -24.02 7.67 -5.35
C LEU A 364 -24.67 8.72 -6.26
N MET A 365 -23.87 9.41 -7.08
CA MET A 365 -24.36 10.41 -8.02
C MET A 365 -25.29 9.81 -9.07
N ARG A 366 -24.96 8.64 -9.63
CA ARG A 366 -25.76 7.99 -10.68
C ARG A 366 -27.05 7.38 -10.17
N LEU A 367 -27.05 6.82 -8.95
CA LEU A 367 -28.20 6.10 -8.41
C LEU A 367 -29.12 6.96 -7.54
N LYS A 368 -28.60 8.01 -6.89
CA LYS A 368 -29.38 8.92 -6.03
C LYS A 368 -29.51 10.34 -6.60
N GLY A 369 -28.78 10.66 -7.67
CA GLY A 369 -28.80 11.96 -8.32
C GLY A 369 -27.80 12.96 -7.74
N GLU A 370 -27.48 13.97 -8.55
CA GLU A 370 -26.46 14.99 -8.24
C GLU A 370 -26.77 15.78 -6.96
N ILE A 371 -28.04 16.14 -6.75
CA ILE A 371 -28.47 16.93 -5.58
C ILE A 371 -28.15 16.18 -4.27
N VAL A 372 -28.46 14.88 -4.22
CA VAL A 372 -28.24 14.05 -3.03
C VAL A 372 -26.75 13.85 -2.79
N ALA A 373 -25.98 13.50 -3.83
CA ALA A 373 -24.54 13.32 -3.71
C ALA A 373 -23.83 14.61 -3.29
N LYS A 374 -24.28 15.77 -3.78
CA LYS A 374 -23.72 17.08 -3.42
C LYS A 374 -24.03 17.45 -1.97
N ALA A 375 -25.24 17.17 -1.50
CA ALA A 375 -25.61 17.37 -0.09
C ALA A 375 -24.78 16.47 0.83
N ASP A 376 -24.59 15.20 0.45
CA ASP A 376 -23.78 14.23 1.19
C ASP A 376 -22.33 14.73 1.39
N ILE A 377 -21.65 15.10 0.31
CA ILE A 377 -20.28 15.64 0.37
C ILE A 377 -20.21 16.91 1.22
N LYS A 378 -21.12 17.88 0.98
CA LYS A 378 -21.11 19.16 1.72
C LYS A 378 -21.26 18.93 3.23
N SER A 379 -22.14 18.03 3.65
CA SER A 379 -22.35 17.72 5.06
C SER A 379 -21.07 17.19 5.73
N GLN A 380 -20.36 16.29 5.05
CA GLN A 380 -19.11 15.71 5.53
C GLN A 380 -17.97 16.73 5.58
N LEU A 381 -17.85 17.61 4.58
CA LEU A 381 -16.83 18.67 4.56
C LEU A 381 -17.05 19.70 5.67
N VAL A 382 -18.30 20.05 5.99
CA VAL A 382 -18.64 20.94 7.12
C VAL A 382 -18.27 20.27 8.45
N ALA A 383 -18.63 19.00 8.63
CA ALA A 383 -18.29 18.25 9.84
C ALA A 383 -16.77 18.11 10.04
N ALA A 384 -16.01 17.94 8.95
CA ALA A 384 -14.55 17.92 9.00
C ALA A 384 -13.96 19.26 9.47
N LYS A 385 -14.42 20.39 8.91
CA LYS A 385 -13.97 21.73 9.31
C LYS A 385 -14.25 22.06 10.78
N ASN A 386 -15.40 21.66 11.29
CA ASN A 386 -15.76 21.91 12.70
C ASN A 386 -14.86 21.12 13.66
N LYS A 387 -14.53 19.86 13.33
CA LYS A 387 -13.60 19.04 14.12
C LYS A 387 -12.19 19.64 14.18
N THR A 388 -11.74 20.32 13.12
CA THR A 388 -10.44 21.02 13.12
C THR A 388 -10.47 22.23 14.03
N LYS A 389 -11.51 23.08 13.95
CA LYS A 389 -11.68 24.25 14.84
C LYS A 389 -11.73 23.88 16.32
N ASP A 390 -12.46 22.83 16.68
CA ASP A 390 -12.54 22.38 18.08
C ASP A 390 -11.21 21.85 18.62
N LYS A 391 -10.34 21.30 17.75
CA LYS A 391 -8.98 20.89 18.13
C LYS A 391 -8.07 22.10 18.34
N ASP A 392 -8.16 23.10 17.45
CA ASP A 392 -7.33 24.30 17.55
C ASP A 392 -7.66 25.11 18.82
N MET A 393 -8.96 25.31 19.12
CA MET A 393 -9.40 25.98 20.36
C MET A 393 -9.01 25.21 21.63
N ASN A 394 -9.05 23.87 21.61
CA ASN A 394 -8.61 23.05 22.75
C ASN A 394 -7.08 23.03 22.93
N THR A 395 -6.32 23.36 21.89
CA THR A 395 -4.86 23.45 21.94
C THR A 395 -4.43 24.83 22.43
N GLU A 396 -5.06 25.90 21.92
CA GLU A 396 -4.84 27.27 22.41
C GLU A 396 -5.24 27.45 23.88
N SER A 397 -6.38 26.90 24.32
CA SER A 397 -6.78 26.95 25.73
C SER A 397 -5.86 26.18 26.69
N LYS A 398 -5.09 25.21 26.19
CA LYS A 398 -4.04 24.51 26.96
C LYS A 398 -2.71 25.29 27.00
N LEU A 399 -2.42 26.10 25.99
CA LEU A 399 -1.25 26.98 25.94
C LEU A 399 -1.44 28.24 26.80
N VAL A 400 -2.67 28.76 26.92
CA VAL A 400 -2.99 29.92 27.78
C VAL A 400 -3.07 29.57 29.27
N ARG A 401 -3.08 28.28 29.62
CA ARG A 401 -3.12 27.78 31.01
C ARG A 401 -1.76 27.26 31.53
N ARG A 402 -0.65 27.60 30.87
CA ARG A 402 0.71 27.26 31.32
C ARG A 402 1.51 28.50 31.66
#